data_AF-A0A1Y4AR25-F1
#
_entry.id   AF-A0A1Y4AR25-F1
#
_cell.length_a   1.000
_cell.length_b   1.000
_cell.length_c   1.000
_cell.angle_alpha   90.00
_cell.angle_beta   90.00
_cell.angle_gamma   90.00
#
_symmetry.space_group_name_H-M   'P 1'
#
loop_
_entity.id
_entity.type
_entity.pdbx_description
1 polymer ?
#
loop_
_entity_poly.entity_id
_entity_poly.type
_entity_poly.pdbx_seq_one_letter_code
_entity_poly.pdbx_strand_id
1 'polypeptide(L)'
;MKRIKTHILRRCFAFLMAAIVLAGTAITSPMTAHAADGTLNFQTGELISYGDYYTTKMSVDNNGTAYCVQPMKKTPAAGSYQYDLLGKDSALRKALYYLPGGYGYEEQNIAGTYLSGWSENDRYVIGHLVASYVYSNYDAGSGAFYGAPQSYIDKAVEIANAIQGLPAPPDSFRAFIIPSDSNQTVAGCWYEKPYGWIEIQKSTANSSVSDGNGNYSLKGAQYGIYQGSNLVETLTTDENGYAKSGDLEVGSYTIKELSPSPGYALDTNAYDVTVSSNETAKAEVKEIPQNNPLSLVLQKLDADLKDAIPQGAASLKDAEFTVKFYTTISDTDPAAGGSEPARTWVFRTGEDGEISFTEEYKVSGGAFYYASDGKTLCVPLGTVTIQETKAPAGYQLNETVFVLPISSSGTEETVSAYQAPDVPDAVIRGGVKVQKRDLETGGTTPQGGATLEGAEFAITSLNENPVVVDGTTYQKDEVVLTIKTDASGLASTAADALPYGSYRVDEVTPPTGYLGEGTLSAEFTISKNGEMVDLTGEDSSISNQIIRGGVKVVVV
;
A
#
# COMPACT_ATOMS: atom_id res chain seq x y z
N MET A 1 14.21 47.17 -61.48
CA MET A 1 14.97 47.28 -62.76
C MET A 1 15.38 48.74 -62.90
N LYS A 2 16.62 49.11 -63.14
CA LYS A 2 17.72 48.38 -63.75
C LYS A 2 18.95 49.16 -63.33
N ARG A 3 19.83 48.51 -62.57
CA ARG A 3 20.96 47.76 -63.13
C ARG A 3 22.03 48.72 -63.63
N ILE A 4 23.25 48.44 -63.15
CA ILE A 4 24.54 48.90 -63.68
C ILE A 4 24.98 50.25 -63.10
N LYS A 5 25.45 50.24 -61.84
CA LYS A 5 26.68 50.95 -61.42
C LYS A 5 27.16 50.67 -59.98
N THR A 6 26.85 49.49 -59.43
CA THR A 6 27.38 49.05 -58.12
C THR A 6 27.85 47.60 -58.16
N HIS A 7 28.55 47.21 -59.24
CA HIS A 7 29.12 45.87 -59.39
C HIS A 7 30.56 45.83 -59.96
N ILE A 8 31.29 46.96 -59.97
CA ILE A 8 32.69 47.03 -60.45
C ILE A 8 33.64 47.71 -59.42
N LEU A 9 33.28 47.71 -58.13
CA LEU A 9 34.20 48.11 -57.05
C LEU A 9 34.20 47.16 -55.84
N ARG A 10 33.58 45.97 -55.98
CA ARG A 10 33.55 44.90 -54.98
C ARG A 10 34.05 43.55 -55.52
N ARG A 11 34.81 43.56 -56.61
CA ARG A 11 35.46 42.36 -57.20
C ARG A 11 36.97 42.47 -57.40
N CYS A 12 37.62 43.53 -56.94
CA CYS A 12 39.09 43.65 -56.93
C CYS A 12 39.73 43.67 -55.52
N PHE A 13 38.95 43.50 -54.45
CA PHE A 13 39.47 43.40 -53.07
C PHE A 13 39.34 42.00 -52.46
N ALA A 14 38.85 41.02 -53.23
CA ALA A 14 38.75 39.62 -52.82
C ALA A 14 39.79 38.71 -53.52
N PHE A 15 40.75 39.30 -54.25
CA PHE A 15 41.83 38.55 -54.91
C PHE A 15 43.25 38.98 -54.48
N LEU A 16 43.37 39.90 -53.51
CA LEU A 16 44.66 40.30 -52.90
C LEU A 16 44.80 39.83 -51.43
N MET A 17 43.88 38.99 -50.96
CA MET A 17 43.92 38.32 -49.65
C MET A 17 43.72 36.80 -49.83
N ALA A 18 44.23 36.26 -50.95
CA ALA A 18 44.28 34.82 -51.23
C ALA A 18 45.62 34.40 -51.87
N ALA A 19 46.63 35.28 -51.86
CA ALA A 19 47.95 35.06 -52.46
C ALA A 19 49.12 35.36 -51.49
N ILE A 20 48.89 35.27 -50.18
CA ILE A 20 49.95 35.20 -49.14
C ILE A 20 49.60 34.06 -48.16
N VAL A 21 49.32 32.87 -48.69
CA VAL A 21 49.20 31.62 -47.91
C VAL A 21 49.91 30.46 -48.65
N LEU A 22 50.94 30.76 -49.44
CA LEU A 22 51.73 29.75 -50.16
C LEU A 22 53.19 30.19 -50.29
N ALA A 23 53.85 30.36 -49.15
CA ALA A 23 55.32 30.30 -49.01
C ALA A 23 55.67 30.36 -47.52
N GLY A 24 55.74 29.20 -46.89
CA GLY A 24 56.04 29.09 -45.45
C GLY A 24 56.04 27.65 -44.95
N THR A 25 56.56 26.72 -45.75
CA THR A 25 56.94 25.40 -45.24
C THR A 25 58.18 25.59 -44.37
N ALA A 26 57.95 25.79 -43.07
CA ALA A 26 58.93 25.56 -42.02
C ALA A 26 58.25 24.67 -40.97
N ILE A 27 58.71 23.43 -40.95
CA ILE A 27 58.51 22.35 -39.98
C ILE A 27 57.94 22.85 -38.64
N THR A 28 56.65 22.61 -38.39
CA THR A 28 56.09 22.61 -37.03
C THR A 28 55.69 21.17 -36.70
N SER A 29 56.43 20.54 -35.81
CA SER A 29 56.00 19.30 -35.16
C SER A 29 54.63 19.54 -34.51
N PRO A 30 53.70 18.56 -34.53
CA PRO A 30 52.45 18.71 -33.82
C PRO A 30 52.74 18.74 -32.31
N MET A 31 52.62 19.90 -31.67
CA MET A 31 52.41 19.97 -30.23
C MET A 31 50.94 19.61 -29.98
N THR A 32 50.71 18.39 -29.51
CA THR A 32 49.45 18.02 -28.84
C THR A 32 49.30 18.90 -27.61
N ALA A 33 48.35 19.84 -27.63
CA ALA A 33 47.96 20.56 -26.43
C ALA A 33 47.24 19.58 -25.49
N HIS A 34 47.89 19.15 -24.42
CA HIS A 34 47.24 18.44 -23.32
C HIS A 34 46.42 19.47 -22.54
N ALA A 35 45.10 19.26 -22.44
CA ALA A 35 44.26 20.00 -21.51
C ALA A 35 44.50 19.43 -20.11
N ALA A 36 44.73 20.30 -19.13
CA ALA A 36 44.88 19.88 -17.74
C ALA A 36 43.61 19.20 -17.21
N ASP A 37 43.77 18.23 -16.32
CA ASP A 37 42.66 17.45 -15.74
C ASP A 37 41.93 18.18 -14.60
N GLY A 38 42.53 19.24 -14.04
CA GLY A 38 41.89 20.08 -13.03
C GLY A 38 42.84 21.02 -12.29
N THR A 39 42.32 21.67 -11.26
CA THR A 39 43.09 22.53 -10.34
C THR A 39 43.15 21.97 -8.94
N LEU A 40 44.29 22.12 -8.27
CA LEU A 40 44.48 21.79 -6.86
C LEU A 40 45.24 22.89 -6.12
N ASN A 41 45.28 22.83 -4.78
CA ASN A 41 46.11 23.70 -3.95
C ASN A 41 47.41 22.99 -3.54
N PHE A 42 48.54 23.51 -4.00
CA PHE A 42 49.87 23.03 -3.65
C PHE A 42 50.46 23.84 -2.49
N GLN A 43 51.09 23.13 -1.55
CA GLN A 43 51.71 23.71 -0.36
C GLN A 43 53.16 23.23 -0.21
N THR A 44 54.00 24.12 0.30
CA THR A 44 55.41 23.86 0.62
C THR A 44 55.63 23.93 2.12
N GLY A 45 56.27 22.91 2.68
CA GLY A 45 56.64 22.79 4.08
C GLY A 45 58.14 23.00 4.33
N GLU A 46 58.66 22.30 5.34
CA GLU A 46 60.05 22.41 5.79
C GLU A 46 61.09 21.92 4.75
N LEU A 47 62.31 22.45 4.86
CA LEU A 47 63.46 21.94 4.11
C LEU A 47 64.05 20.74 4.83
N ILE A 48 64.23 19.64 4.11
CA ILE A 48 64.81 18.39 4.62
C ILE A 48 66.16 18.18 3.93
N SER A 49 67.24 18.26 4.72
CA SER A 49 68.61 18.05 4.22
C SER A 49 68.92 16.58 3.98
N TYR A 50 69.65 16.30 2.90
CA TYR A 50 70.20 14.98 2.62
C TYR A 50 71.55 15.11 1.90
N GLY A 51 72.60 14.51 2.46
CA GLY A 51 73.97 14.72 1.96
C GLY A 51 74.35 16.20 1.96
N ASP A 52 74.79 16.69 0.81
CA ASP A 52 75.16 18.10 0.58
C ASP A 52 74.02 18.93 -0.05
N TYR A 53 72.78 18.40 -0.04
CA TYR A 53 71.63 19.01 -0.69
C TYR A 53 70.37 18.97 0.19
N TYR A 54 69.23 19.42 -0.35
CA TYR A 54 67.96 19.45 0.36
C TYR A 54 66.76 19.24 -0.57
N THR A 55 65.67 18.75 -0.01
CA THR A 55 64.34 18.74 -0.63
C THR A 55 63.39 19.60 0.20
N THR A 56 62.23 19.93 -0.34
CA THR A 56 61.15 20.58 0.42
C THR A 56 60.06 19.55 0.69
N LYS A 57 59.52 19.51 1.91
CA LYS A 57 58.31 18.72 2.21
C LYS A 57 57.13 19.34 1.44
N MET A 58 56.38 18.55 0.67
CA MET A 58 55.34 19.05 -0.22
C MET A 58 54.01 18.34 0.06
N SER A 59 52.92 19.09 -0.02
CA SER A 59 51.57 18.57 0.13
C SER A 59 50.60 19.23 -0.86
N VAL A 60 49.48 18.54 -1.09
CA VAL A 60 48.38 18.99 -1.94
C VAL A 60 47.04 18.80 -1.25
N ASP A 61 46.11 19.73 -1.47
CA ASP A 61 44.74 19.74 -0.92
C ASP A 61 44.67 19.22 0.54
N ASN A 62 43.72 18.34 0.89
CA ASN A 62 43.47 17.79 2.24
C ASN A 62 44.64 16.92 2.78
N ASN A 63 45.86 17.47 2.82
CA ASN A 63 47.09 16.88 3.34
C ASN A 63 47.62 15.67 2.53
N GLY A 64 47.33 15.60 1.23
CA GLY A 64 47.90 14.58 0.34
C GLY A 64 49.40 14.80 0.14
N THR A 65 50.21 13.74 0.19
CA THR A 65 51.67 13.85 0.02
C THR A 65 52.03 14.11 -1.44
N ALA A 66 52.96 15.04 -1.64
CA ALA A 66 53.57 15.31 -2.93
C ALA A 66 55.09 15.24 -2.85
N TYR A 67 55.73 15.02 -4.00
CA TYR A 67 57.16 14.77 -4.11
C TYR A 67 57.80 15.62 -5.20
N CYS A 68 59.05 15.98 -4.94
CA CYS A 68 59.94 16.49 -5.97
C CYS A 68 60.35 15.37 -6.92
N VAL A 69 60.10 15.50 -8.22
CA VAL A 69 60.55 14.51 -9.22
C VAL A 69 61.68 15.01 -10.13
N GLN A 70 62.10 16.27 -9.98
CA GLN A 70 63.26 16.84 -10.68
C GLN A 70 64.18 17.62 -9.73
N PRO A 71 65.02 16.94 -8.93
CA PRO A 71 65.81 17.55 -7.85
C PRO A 71 66.77 18.69 -8.26
N MET A 72 67.15 18.75 -9.53
CA MET A 72 68.01 19.82 -10.08
C MET A 72 67.27 21.15 -10.32
N LYS A 73 65.93 21.16 -10.24
CA LYS A 73 65.11 22.35 -10.46
C LYS A 73 64.51 22.85 -9.13
N LYS A 74 64.13 24.13 -9.09
CA LYS A 74 63.57 24.77 -7.90
C LYS A 74 62.15 24.29 -7.61
N THR A 75 61.78 24.19 -6.33
CA THR A 75 60.41 23.95 -5.88
C THR A 75 59.51 25.15 -6.27
N PRO A 76 58.31 24.92 -6.84
CA PRO A 76 57.32 25.99 -7.07
C PRO A 76 56.91 26.68 -5.76
N ALA A 77 56.39 27.90 -5.84
CA ALA A 77 55.76 28.53 -4.69
C ALA A 77 54.42 27.83 -4.34
N ALA A 78 53.96 27.93 -3.09
CA ALA A 78 52.61 27.49 -2.74
C ALA A 78 51.56 28.29 -3.52
N GLY A 79 50.46 27.63 -3.94
CA GLY A 79 49.43 28.26 -4.75
C GLY A 79 48.47 27.27 -5.41
N SER A 80 47.58 27.77 -6.26
CA SER A 80 46.69 26.94 -7.06
C SER A 80 47.35 26.59 -8.39
N TYR A 81 47.39 25.31 -8.72
CA TYR A 81 48.05 24.78 -9.92
C TYR A 81 47.12 23.87 -10.71
N GLN A 82 47.31 23.88 -12.03
CA GLN A 82 46.74 22.87 -12.91
C GLN A 82 47.53 21.56 -12.77
N TYR A 83 46.85 20.42 -12.81
CA TYR A 83 47.47 19.10 -12.75
C TYR A 83 47.04 18.20 -13.92
N ASP A 84 47.86 17.21 -14.23
CA ASP A 84 47.56 16.12 -15.16
C ASP A 84 47.52 14.78 -14.41
N LEU A 85 46.47 13.99 -14.61
CA LEU A 85 46.32 12.66 -14.03
C LEU A 85 47.30 11.67 -14.66
N LEU A 86 47.89 10.84 -13.81
CA LEU A 86 48.70 9.71 -14.26
C LEU A 86 47.78 8.54 -14.63
N GLY A 87 47.97 8.00 -15.84
CA GLY A 87 47.23 6.82 -16.31
C GLY A 87 47.42 5.59 -15.41
N LYS A 88 46.50 4.62 -15.53
CA LYS A 88 46.47 3.40 -14.70
C LYS A 88 47.77 2.59 -14.76
N ASP A 89 48.39 2.54 -15.94
CA ASP A 89 49.64 1.80 -16.21
C ASP A 89 50.91 2.60 -15.85
N SER A 90 50.78 3.82 -15.28
CA SER A 90 51.93 4.65 -14.92
C SER A 90 52.75 4.03 -13.78
N ALA A 91 54.03 3.79 -14.04
CA ALA A 91 54.98 3.37 -13.02
C ALA A 91 55.06 4.38 -11.87
N LEU A 92 54.96 5.68 -12.17
CA LEU A 92 54.97 6.74 -11.16
C LEU A 92 53.70 6.71 -10.30
N ARG A 93 52.53 6.44 -10.89
CA ARG A 93 51.29 6.21 -10.11
C ARG A 93 51.48 5.07 -9.12
N LYS A 94 52.06 3.95 -9.57
CA LYS A 94 52.34 2.81 -8.69
C LYS A 94 53.34 3.16 -7.59
N ALA A 95 54.41 3.89 -7.92
CA ALA A 95 55.37 4.37 -6.93
C ALA A 95 54.71 5.22 -5.85
N LEU A 96 53.96 6.26 -6.23
CA LEU A 96 53.28 7.16 -5.29
C LEU A 96 52.32 6.42 -4.34
N TYR A 97 51.68 5.33 -4.78
CA TYR A 97 50.82 4.51 -3.93
C TYR A 97 51.57 3.81 -2.78
N TYR A 98 52.83 3.41 -3.02
CA TYR A 98 53.66 2.64 -2.09
C TYR A 98 54.79 3.44 -1.45
N LEU A 99 54.85 4.76 -1.67
CA LEU A 99 55.80 5.66 -1.03
C LEU A 99 55.19 6.30 0.24
N PRO A 100 56.00 6.90 1.13
CA PRO A 100 55.47 7.53 2.34
C PRO A 100 54.31 8.49 2.05
N GLY A 101 53.20 8.34 2.78
CA GLY A 101 51.96 9.09 2.54
C GLY A 101 51.06 8.54 1.42
N GLY A 102 51.51 7.52 0.70
CA GLY A 102 50.67 6.67 -0.15
C GLY A 102 49.94 5.60 0.65
N TYR A 103 48.77 5.16 0.17
CA TYR A 103 47.87 4.26 0.90
C TYR A 103 48.44 2.84 1.04
N GLY A 104 49.11 2.35 0.00
CA GLY A 104 49.76 1.03 0.02
C GLY A 104 51.03 0.96 0.86
N TYR A 105 51.59 2.10 1.28
CA TYR A 105 52.83 2.18 2.05
C TYR A 105 52.71 1.44 3.40
N GLU A 106 51.60 1.67 4.11
CA GLU A 106 51.31 1.02 5.38
C GLU A 106 50.73 -0.39 5.17
N GLU A 107 49.81 -0.57 4.21
CA GLU A 107 49.17 -1.86 3.92
C GLU A 107 50.17 -2.98 3.60
N GLN A 108 51.25 -2.64 2.89
CA GLN A 108 52.32 -3.59 2.53
C GLN A 108 53.52 -3.51 3.48
N ASN A 109 53.41 -2.77 4.59
CA ASN A 109 54.48 -2.58 5.58
C ASN A 109 55.83 -2.19 4.92
N ILE A 110 55.79 -1.26 3.95
CA ILE A 110 57.00 -0.83 3.22
C ILE A 110 58.00 -0.19 4.19
N ALA A 111 57.49 0.60 5.14
CA ALA A 111 58.27 1.23 6.20
C ALA A 111 59.08 0.21 7.02
N GLY A 112 58.41 -0.82 7.54
CA GLY A 112 59.06 -1.84 8.36
C GLY A 112 59.98 -2.76 7.56
N THR A 113 59.63 -3.06 6.31
CA THR A 113 60.37 -4.00 5.47
C THR A 113 61.65 -3.41 4.90
N TYR A 114 61.57 -2.20 4.32
CA TYR A 114 62.68 -1.62 3.56
C TYR A 114 63.37 -0.45 4.26
N LEU A 115 62.64 0.24 5.15
CA LEU A 115 63.04 1.51 5.75
C LEU A 115 63.17 1.45 7.29
N SER A 116 63.34 0.24 7.83
CA SER A 116 63.65 0.06 9.25
C SER A 116 64.99 0.76 9.59
N GLY A 117 65.00 1.53 10.67
CA GLY A 117 66.17 2.31 11.10
C GLY A 117 66.35 3.69 10.44
N TRP A 118 65.53 4.03 9.43
CA TRP A 118 65.52 5.36 8.80
C TRP A 118 64.51 6.29 9.49
N SER A 119 64.86 7.55 9.71
CA SER A 119 63.95 8.54 10.32
C SER A 119 62.81 8.92 9.38
N GLU A 120 61.75 9.56 9.88
CA GLU A 120 60.62 10.00 9.05
C GLU A 120 61.08 10.94 7.90
N ASN A 121 61.98 11.86 8.21
CA ASN A 121 62.58 12.75 7.23
C ASN A 121 63.39 11.98 6.19
N ASP A 122 64.19 11.00 6.60
CA ASP A 122 64.97 10.19 5.66
C ASP A 122 64.05 9.33 4.77
N ARG A 123 62.94 8.82 5.31
CA ARG A 123 61.93 8.07 4.55
C ARG A 123 61.29 8.94 3.48
N TYR A 124 60.91 10.18 3.81
CA TYR A 124 60.42 11.15 2.82
C TYR A 124 61.49 11.47 1.76
N VAL A 125 62.75 11.62 2.19
CA VAL A 125 63.89 11.82 1.26
C VAL A 125 63.98 10.66 0.27
N ILE A 126 64.04 9.44 0.77
CA ILE A 126 64.09 8.24 -0.06
C ILE A 126 62.85 8.16 -0.97
N GLY A 127 61.68 8.57 -0.47
CA GLY A 127 60.46 8.65 -1.27
C GLY A 127 60.57 9.57 -2.48
N HIS A 128 61.10 10.80 -2.32
CA HIS A 128 61.28 11.67 -3.48
C HIS A 128 62.35 11.13 -4.45
N LEU A 129 63.40 10.47 -3.96
CA LEU A 129 64.43 9.87 -4.83
C LEU A 129 63.83 8.73 -5.66
N VAL A 130 63.01 7.87 -5.07
CA VAL A 130 62.24 6.84 -5.79
C VAL A 130 61.31 7.49 -6.81
N ALA A 131 60.51 8.48 -6.41
CA ALA A 131 59.58 9.16 -7.30
C ALA A 131 60.30 9.80 -8.50
N SER A 132 61.44 10.46 -8.26
CA SER A 132 62.28 11.06 -9.30
C SER A 132 62.88 10.01 -10.24
N TYR A 133 63.43 8.92 -9.69
CA TYR A 133 64.01 7.82 -10.47
C TYR A 133 62.95 7.10 -11.33
N VAL A 134 61.75 6.89 -10.82
CA VAL A 134 60.65 6.30 -11.58
C VAL A 134 60.13 7.28 -12.64
N TYR A 135 60.03 8.57 -12.32
CA TYR A 135 59.64 9.61 -13.27
C TYR A 135 60.63 9.75 -14.42
N SER A 136 61.93 9.57 -14.17
CA SER A 136 62.98 9.55 -15.19
C SER A 136 63.07 8.23 -15.96
N ASN A 137 62.04 7.38 -15.88
CA ASN A 137 61.99 6.06 -16.51
C ASN A 137 63.17 5.16 -16.09
N TYR A 138 63.50 5.17 -14.79
CA TYR A 138 64.57 4.38 -14.18
C TYR A 138 65.98 4.74 -14.71
N ASP A 139 66.17 5.96 -15.21
CA ASP A 139 67.48 6.47 -15.61
C ASP A 139 68.19 7.16 -14.44
N ALA A 140 69.24 6.52 -13.89
CA ALA A 140 70.06 7.07 -12.82
C ALA A 140 70.95 8.24 -13.27
N GLY A 141 71.23 8.37 -14.58
CA GLY A 141 72.01 9.45 -15.17
C GLY A 141 71.24 10.75 -15.39
N SER A 142 69.91 10.72 -15.22
CA SER A 142 69.00 11.84 -15.43
C SER A 142 69.13 13.00 -14.41
N GLY A 143 69.88 12.78 -13.33
CA GLY A 143 69.90 13.67 -12.16
C GLY A 143 68.84 13.34 -11.10
N ALA A 144 68.15 12.20 -11.22
CA ALA A 144 67.15 11.75 -10.24
C ALA A 144 67.68 11.64 -8.80
N PHE A 145 68.99 11.43 -8.65
CA PHE A 145 69.68 11.28 -7.37
C PHE A 145 70.55 12.50 -7.00
N TYR A 146 70.29 13.67 -7.58
CA TYR A 146 71.14 14.84 -7.37
C TYR A 146 71.33 15.18 -5.87
N GLY A 147 72.61 15.26 -5.46
CA GLY A 147 73.01 15.55 -4.08
C GLY A 147 72.87 14.39 -3.08
N ALA A 148 72.34 13.23 -3.50
CA ALA A 148 72.07 12.11 -2.59
C ALA A 148 73.34 11.32 -2.23
N PRO A 149 73.56 10.98 -0.95
CA PRO A 149 74.60 10.03 -0.56
C PRO A 149 74.33 8.63 -1.14
N GLN A 150 75.38 7.85 -1.41
CA GLN A 150 75.24 6.52 -2.01
C GLN A 150 74.28 5.60 -1.24
N SER A 151 74.26 5.66 0.09
CA SER A 151 73.33 4.86 0.92
C SER A 151 71.85 5.17 0.67
N TYR A 152 71.51 6.41 0.32
CA TYR A 152 70.15 6.81 -0.05
C TYR A 152 69.81 6.35 -1.47
N ILE A 153 70.78 6.41 -2.38
CA ILE A 153 70.65 5.95 -3.77
C ILE A 153 70.38 4.45 -3.80
N ASP A 154 71.22 3.66 -3.12
CA ASP A 154 71.09 2.20 -3.05
C ASP A 154 69.71 1.81 -2.51
N LYS A 155 69.25 2.51 -1.47
CA LYS A 155 67.93 2.27 -0.86
C LYS A 155 66.77 2.69 -1.76
N ALA A 156 66.88 3.82 -2.45
CA ALA A 156 65.86 4.26 -3.40
C ALA A 156 65.73 3.29 -4.59
N VAL A 157 66.85 2.79 -5.12
CA VAL A 157 66.85 1.78 -6.20
C VAL A 157 66.24 0.46 -5.72
N GLU A 158 66.59 0.01 -4.51
CA GLU A 158 66.01 -1.18 -3.89
C GLU A 158 64.47 -1.10 -3.80
N ILE A 159 63.95 0.02 -3.28
CA ILE A 159 62.50 0.22 -3.12
C ILE A 159 61.81 0.38 -4.48
N ALA A 160 62.39 1.11 -5.42
CA ALA A 160 61.84 1.26 -6.77
C ALA A 160 61.70 -0.10 -7.49
N ASN A 161 62.68 -0.99 -7.31
CA ASN A 161 62.63 -2.35 -7.86
C ASN A 161 61.60 -3.22 -7.12
N ALA A 162 61.50 -3.12 -5.79
CA ALA A 162 60.50 -3.86 -5.02
C ALA A 162 59.07 -3.49 -5.42
N ILE A 163 58.80 -2.19 -5.62
CA ILE A 163 57.48 -1.68 -6.02
C ILE A 163 57.00 -2.27 -7.35
N GLN A 164 57.90 -2.55 -8.30
CA GLN A 164 57.52 -3.14 -9.59
C GLN A 164 56.79 -4.48 -9.41
N GLY A 165 57.17 -5.28 -8.41
CA GLY A 165 56.56 -6.59 -8.10
C GLY A 165 55.29 -6.54 -7.25
N LEU A 166 54.90 -5.38 -6.71
CA LEU A 166 53.69 -5.25 -5.87
C LEU A 166 52.40 -5.23 -6.70
N PRO A 167 51.21 -5.44 -6.10
CA PRO A 167 49.93 -5.29 -6.80
C PRO A 167 49.74 -3.91 -7.47
N ALA A 168 48.85 -3.83 -8.46
CA ALA A 168 48.48 -2.53 -9.04
C ALA A 168 47.64 -1.71 -8.04
N PRO A 169 47.81 -0.37 -7.97
CA PRO A 169 46.99 0.45 -7.08
C PRO A 169 45.52 0.41 -7.49
N PRO A 170 44.57 0.44 -6.53
CA PRO A 170 43.14 0.36 -6.80
C PRO A 170 42.69 1.51 -7.71
N ASP A 171 41.61 1.31 -8.46
CA ASP A 171 41.09 2.30 -9.39
C ASP A 171 40.68 3.62 -8.71
N SER A 172 40.36 3.62 -7.41
CA SER A 172 40.05 4.83 -6.63
C SER A 172 41.28 5.68 -6.28
N PHE A 173 42.50 5.15 -6.43
CA PHE A 173 43.72 5.90 -6.16
C PHE A 173 44.01 6.87 -7.30
N ARG A 174 44.13 8.16 -6.97
CA ARG A 174 44.44 9.23 -7.92
C ARG A 174 45.88 9.68 -7.69
N ALA A 175 46.66 9.67 -8.77
CA ALA A 175 47.99 10.23 -8.79
C ALA A 175 48.09 11.18 -9.98
N PHE A 176 48.87 12.24 -9.83
CA PHE A 176 48.93 13.32 -10.79
C PHE A 176 50.33 13.93 -10.81
N ILE A 177 50.59 14.74 -11.83
CA ILE A 177 51.74 15.64 -11.90
C ILE A 177 51.27 17.08 -12.04
N ILE A 178 52.05 18.00 -11.48
CA ILE A 178 51.96 19.43 -11.72
C ILE A 178 53.14 19.76 -12.64
N PRO A 179 52.94 19.77 -13.98
CA PRO A 179 54.02 20.03 -14.92
C PRO A 179 54.50 21.48 -14.80
N SER A 180 55.80 21.69 -14.99
CA SER A 180 56.37 23.03 -14.96
C SER A 180 57.65 23.15 -15.81
N ASP A 181 57.70 24.20 -16.64
CA ASP A 181 58.87 24.51 -17.46
C ASP A 181 59.96 25.29 -16.69
N SER A 182 59.57 26.11 -15.72
CA SER A 182 60.46 27.03 -14.99
C SER A 182 60.90 26.53 -13.60
N ASN A 183 60.09 25.67 -12.99
CA ASN A 183 60.32 24.97 -11.73
C ASN A 183 60.31 23.45 -11.94
N GLN A 184 60.58 22.68 -10.89
CA GLN A 184 60.49 21.22 -10.91
C GLN A 184 59.03 20.75 -11.04
N THR A 185 58.82 19.69 -11.83
CA THR A 185 57.53 18.97 -11.85
C THR A 185 57.29 18.35 -10.48
N VAL A 186 56.11 18.57 -9.91
CA VAL A 186 55.70 17.94 -8.65
C VAL A 186 54.83 16.73 -8.97
N ALA A 187 55.06 15.59 -8.32
CA ALA A 187 54.20 14.43 -8.43
C ALA A 187 53.49 14.20 -7.10
N GLY A 188 52.18 14.05 -7.10
CA GLY A 188 51.41 13.88 -5.88
C GLY A 188 50.30 12.86 -6.03
N CYS A 189 49.67 12.54 -4.91
CA CYS A 189 48.52 11.66 -4.88
C CYS A 189 47.48 12.10 -3.85
N TRP A 190 46.23 11.72 -4.10
CA TRP A 190 45.16 11.76 -3.12
C TRP A 190 44.30 10.50 -3.23
N TYR A 191 43.47 10.28 -2.22
CA TYR A 191 42.51 9.19 -2.22
C TYR A 191 41.10 9.73 -2.24
N GLU A 192 40.38 9.31 -3.26
CA GLU A 192 38.95 9.47 -3.34
C GLU A 192 38.36 8.25 -2.62
N LYS A 193 37.73 8.47 -1.46
CA LYS A 193 37.01 7.39 -0.77
C LYS A 193 36.00 6.82 -1.77
N PRO A 194 36.03 5.51 -2.07
CA PRO A 194 35.06 4.94 -2.98
C PRO A 194 33.70 4.98 -2.29
N TYR A 195 32.76 5.69 -2.91
CA TYR A 195 31.36 5.72 -2.51
C TYR A 195 30.52 4.96 -3.52
N GLY A 196 29.35 4.51 -3.10
CA GLY A 196 28.27 4.08 -3.96
C GLY A 196 26.94 4.51 -3.38
N TRP A 197 25.85 4.01 -3.96
CA TRP A 197 24.49 4.40 -3.57
C TRP A 197 23.60 3.17 -3.42
N ILE A 198 22.54 3.35 -2.64
CA ILE A 198 21.44 2.39 -2.54
C ILE A 198 20.19 3.09 -3.10
N GLU A 199 19.45 2.39 -3.96
CA GLU A 199 18.10 2.78 -4.33
C GLU A 199 17.09 1.71 -3.91
N ILE A 200 15.94 2.18 -3.44
CA ILE A 200 14.79 1.36 -3.08
C ILE A 200 13.73 1.60 -4.14
N GLN A 201 13.23 0.51 -4.73
CA GLN A 201 12.05 0.54 -5.58
C GLN A 201 10.95 -0.28 -4.92
N LYS A 202 9.91 0.42 -4.46
CA LYS A 202 8.72 -0.23 -3.92
C LYS A 202 7.67 -0.53 -4.96
N SER A 203 6.92 -1.59 -4.70
CA SER A 203 5.75 -2.01 -5.47
C SER A 203 4.73 -2.67 -4.56
N THR A 204 3.47 -2.73 -4.98
CA THR A 204 2.43 -3.45 -4.25
C THR A 204 2.57 -4.96 -4.42
N ALA A 205 2.43 -5.72 -3.33
CA ALA A 205 2.35 -7.18 -3.36
C ALA A 205 1.00 -7.68 -3.91
N ASN A 206 -0.05 -6.84 -3.86
CA ASN A 206 -1.41 -7.21 -4.26
C ASN A 206 -2.11 -6.03 -4.95
N SER A 207 -1.88 -5.91 -6.26
CA SER A 207 -2.50 -4.89 -7.11
C SER A 207 -4.02 -4.98 -7.15
N SER A 208 -4.60 -6.18 -6.99
CA SER A 208 -6.06 -6.34 -7.02
C SER A 208 -6.76 -5.56 -5.91
N VAL A 209 -6.10 -5.37 -4.77
CA VAL A 209 -6.62 -4.61 -3.61
C VAL A 209 -6.31 -3.12 -3.70
N SER A 210 -5.15 -2.76 -4.24
CA SER A 210 -4.59 -1.40 -4.13
C SER A 210 -4.69 -0.55 -5.40
N ASP A 211 -4.63 -1.14 -6.59
CA ASP A 211 -4.58 -0.37 -7.84
C ASP A 211 -5.88 0.41 -8.07
N GLY A 212 -5.74 1.70 -8.41
CA GLY A 212 -6.88 2.59 -8.65
C GLY A 212 -7.64 3.01 -7.39
N ASN A 213 -7.15 2.66 -6.21
CA ASN A 213 -7.77 3.02 -4.94
C ASN A 213 -6.91 4.06 -4.20
N GLY A 214 -7.44 5.28 -4.06
CA GLY A 214 -6.73 6.43 -3.48
C GLY A 214 -6.41 6.33 -1.99
N ASN A 215 -6.86 5.28 -1.29
CA ASN A 215 -6.48 5.01 0.09
C ASN A 215 -5.09 4.35 0.22
N TYR A 216 -4.47 3.96 -0.91
CA TYR A 216 -3.14 3.39 -0.96
C TYR A 216 -2.19 4.34 -1.67
N SER A 217 -1.02 4.56 -1.08
CA SER A 217 0.03 5.38 -1.67
C SER A 217 1.38 4.73 -1.38
N LEU A 218 2.26 4.61 -2.38
CA LEU A 218 3.63 4.15 -2.15
C LEU A 218 4.56 5.26 -1.62
N LYS A 219 4.07 6.51 -1.58
CA LYS A 219 4.77 7.67 -1.02
C LYS A 219 4.78 7.64 0.49
N GLY A 220 5.93 7.96 1.07
CA GLY A 220 6.03 8.29 2.49
C GLY A 220 6.45 7.15 3.40
N ALA A 221 6.66 5.91 2.89
CA ALA A 221 7.36 4.91 3.68
C ALA A 221 8.77 5.38 4.01
N GLN A 222 9.19 5.12 5.25
CA GLN A 222 10.50 5.44 5.77
C GLN A 222 11.34 4.17 5.91
N TYR A 223 12.54 4.18 5.34
CA TYR A 223 13.50 3.08 5.42
C TYR A 223 14.78 3.53 6.10
N GLY A 224 15.29 2.73 7.03
CA GLY A 224 16.61 2.92 7.62
C GLY A 224 17.66 2.10 6.88
N ILE A 225 18.78 2.74 6.53
CA ILE A 225 20.00 2.09 6.06
C ILE A 225 20.94 1.90 7.25
N TYR A 226 21.30 0.65 7.54
CA TYR A 226 22.14 0.30 8.68
C TYR A 226 23.48 -0.29 8.23
N GLN A 227 24.55 0.08 8.93
CA GLN A 227 25.83 -0.61 8.86
C GLN A 227 26.10 -1.27 10.22
N GLY A 228 25.96 -2.59 10.28
CA GLY A 228 25.87 -3.30 11.56
C GLY A 228 24.64 -2.84 12.34
N SER A 229 24.82 -2.30 13.55
CA SER A 229 23.74 -1.73 14.37
C SER A 229 23.55 -0.22 14.22
N ASN A 230 24.44 0.46 13.49
CA ASN A 230 24.40 1.91 13.35
C ASN A 230 23.46 2.33 12.21
N LEU A 231 22.51 3.22 12.50
CA LEU A 231 21.67 3.86 11.48
C LEU A 231 22.49 4.93 10.76
N VAL A 232 22.69 4.75 9.45
CA VAL A 232 23.50 5.62 8.60
C VAL A 232 22.64 6.71 7.97
N GLU A 233 21.50 6.34 7.41
CA GLU A 233 20.60 7.25 6.71
C GLU A 233 19.15 6.76 6.80
N THR A 234 18.19 7.69 6.74
CA THR A 234 16.76 7.38 6.58
C THR A 234 16.27 7.89 5.24
N LEU A 235 15.72 6.99 4.42
CA LEU A 235 15.12 7.31 3.14
C LEU A 235 13.61 7.43 3.26
N THR A 236 13.01 8.34 2.49
CA THR A 236 11.55 8.43 2.34
C THR A 236 11.19 8.22 0.87
N THR A 237 10.24 7.33 0.62
CA THR A 237 9.77 7.00 -0.74
C THR A 237 8.93 8.12 -1.35
N ASP A 238 9.13 8.36 -2.64
CA ASP A 238 8.35 9.31 -3.44
C ASP A 238 7.03 8.70 -3.98
N GLU A 239 6.32 9.45 -4.82
CA GLU A 239 5.03 9.04 -5.41
C GLU A 239 5.11 7.76 -6.25
N ASN A 240 6.28 7.42 -6.77
CA ASN A 240 6.54 6.21 -7.55
C ASN A 240 7.10 5.07 -6.69
N GLY A 241 7.12 5.24 -5.36
CA GLY A 241 7.74 4.28 -4.44
C GLY A 241 9.27 4.25 -4.55
N TYR A 242 9.90 5.28 -5.12
CA TYR A 242 11.34 5.35 -5.30
C TYR A 242 12.00 6.13 -4.16
N ALA A 243 13.16 5.67 -3.70
CA ALA A 243 14.04 6.44 -2.85
C ALA A 243 15.51 6.12 -3.17
N LYS A 244 16.40 7.09 -2.98
CA LYS A 244 17.84 6.93 -3.18
C LYS A 244 18.63 7.56 -2.05
N SER A 245 19.69 6.88 -1.61
CA SER A 245 20.62 7.37 -0.59
C SER A 245 21.54 8.49 -1.09
N GLY A 246 22.15 9.19 -0.14
CA GLY A 246 23.38 9.92 -0.37
C GLY A 246 24.59 9.01 -0.61
N ASP A 247 25.79 9.58 -0.55
CA ASP A 247 27.05 8.86 -0.74
C ASP A 247 27.32 7.92 0.45
N LEU A 248 27.42 6.61 0.17
CA LEU A 248 27.70 5.58 1.16
C LEU A 248 29.07 4.97 0.92
N GLU A 249 29.88 4.82 1.98
CA GLU A 249 31.18 4.15 1.86
C GLU A 249 30.98 2.70 1.38
N VAL A 250 31.90 2.17 0.57
CA VAL A 250 31.83 0.76 0.14
C VAL A 250 31.76 -0.18 1.34
N GLY A 251 30.87 -1.18 1.26
CA GLY A 251 30.66 -2.11 2.36
C GLY A 251 29.29 -2.78 2.34
N SER A 252 29.01 -3.57 3.37
CA SER A 252 27.73 -4.26 3.54
C SER A 252 26.80 -3.46 4.44
N TYR A 253 25.55 -3.35 4.01
CA TYR A 253 24.47 -2.62 4.67
C TYR A 253 23.23 -3.49 4.77
N THR A 254 22.34 -3.12 5.68
CA THR A 254 21.01 -3.72 5.81
C THR A 254 19.95 -2.62 5.74
N ILE A 255 18.92 -2.82 4.93
CA ILE A 255 17.78 -1.91 4.79
C ILE A 255 16.60 -2.48 5.57
N LYS A 256 15.91 -1.65 6.34
CA LYS A 256 14.71 -2.03 7.10
C LYS A 256 13.63 -0.96 6.98
N GLU A 257 12.38 -1.37 6.80
CA GLU A 257 11.27 -0.44 6.88
C GLU A 257 11.05 0.00 8.34
N LEU A 258 10.89 1.30 8.55
CA LEU A 258 10.66 1.90 9.86
C LEU A 258 9.19 2.31 10.02
N SER A 259 8.58 2.74 8.92
CA SER A 259 7.16 3.10 8.83
C SER A 259 6.67 2.76 7.42
N PRO A 260 5.54 2.05 7.28
CA PRO A 260 4.98 1.76 5.97
C PRO A 260 4.38 3.02 5.34
N SER A 261 4.08 2.90 4.05
CA SER A 261 3.32 3.94 3.35
C SER A 261 1.83 3.87 3.72
N PRO A 262 1.07 4.97 3.52
CA PRO A 262 -0.36 4.99 3.81
C PRO A 262 -1.12 3.84 3.13
N GLY A 263 -1.87 3.08 3.93
CA GLY A 263 -2.67 1.94 3.48
C GLY A 263 -1.91 0.61 3.36
N TYR A 264 -0.63 0.54 3.73
CA TYR A 264 0.17 -0.69 3.68
C TYR A 264 0.58 -1.19 5.07
N ALA A 265 0.79 -2.50 5.18
CA ALA A 265 1.34 -3.14 6.36
C ALA A 265 2.86 -2.89 6.45
N LEU A 266 3.39 -2.86 7.67
CA LEU A 266 4.82 -2.75 7.92
C LEU A 266 5.54 -4.02 7.50
N ASP A 267 6.53 -3.87 6.63
CA ASP A 267 7.45 -4.95 6.29
C ASP A 267 8.54 -5.11 7.35
N THR A 268 8.47 -6.20 8.10
CA THR A 268 9.45 -6.52 9.15
C THR A 268 10.72 -7.19 8.62
N ASN A 269 10.81 -7.47 7.32
CA ASN A 269 11.99 -8.07 6.72
C ASN A 269 13.19 -7.11 6.71
N ALA A 270 14.38 -7.70 6.71
CA ALA A 270 15.64 -6.98 6.55
C ALA A 270 16.26 -7.37 5.21
N TYR A 271 16.74 -6.39 4.46
CA TYR A 271 17.31 -6.57 3.14
C TYR A 271 18.81 -6.26 3.16
N ASP A 272 19.64 -7.29 2.98
CA ASP A 272 21.09 -7.11 2.91
C ASP A 272 21.51 -6.63 1.52
N VAL A 273 22.34 -5.58 1.50
CA VAL A 273 22.80 -4.91 0.28
C VAL A 273 24.29 -4.60 0.39
N THR A 274 25.03 -4.83 -0.69
CA THR A 274 26.46 -4.47 -0.77
C THR A 274 26.63 -3.24 -1.66
N VAL A 275 27.28 -2.21 -1.12
CA VAL A 275 27.64 -1.00 -1.85
C VAL A 275 29.04 -1.16 -2.44
N SER A 276 29.12 -1.05 -3.76
CA SER A 276 30.36 -1.09 -4.54
C SER A 276 30.73 0.32 -5.03
N SER A 277 32.01 0.53 -5.34
CA SER A 277 32.52 1.83 -5.79
C SER A 277 31.86 2.29 -7.08
N ASN A 278 31.31 3.50 -7.09
CA ASN A 278 30.62 4.14 -8.21
C ASN A 278 29.45 3.33 -8.80
N GLU A 279 28.85 2.45 -8.00
CA GLU A 279 27.69 1.65 -8.39
C GLU A 279 26.47 2.01 -7.54
N THR A 280 25.28 1.78 -8.10
CA THR A 280 24.02 1.88 -7.36
C THR A 280 23.47 0.47 -7.14
N ALA A 281 23.40 0.05 -5.89
CA ALA A 281 22.76 -1.19 -5.51
C ALA A 281 21.25 -0.99 -5.43
N LYS A 282 20.48 -1.96 -5.95
CA LYS A 282 19.02 -1.89 -6.00
C LYS A 282 18.39 -2.83 -4.98
N ALA A 283 17.43 -2.32 -4.22
CA ALA A 283 16.56 -3.09 -3.34
C ALA A 283 15.12 -3.00 -3.84
N GLU A 284 14.56 -4.11 -4.30
CA GLU A 284 13.15 -4.20 -4.68
C GLU A 284 12.35 -4.73 -3.50
N VAL A 285 11.36 -3.94 -3.07
CA VAL A 285 10.54 -4.26 -1.89
C VAL A 285 9.08 -4.32 -2.30
N LYS A 286 8.35 -5.29 -1.73
CA LYS A 286 6.91 -5.48 -1.97
C LYS A 286 6.14 -5.16 -0.70
N GLU A 287 5.26 -4.20 -0.79
CA GLU A 287 4.44 -3.72 0.32
C GLU A 287 3.07 -4.42 0.28
N ILE A 288 2.62 -4.94 1.41
CA ILE A 288 1.34 -5.67 1.50
C ILE A 288 0.22 -4.66 1.80
N PRO A 289 -0.76 -4.45 0.90
CA PRO A 289 -1.83 -3.50 1.14
C PRO A 289 -2.76 -4.00 2.24
N GLN A 290 -3.16 -3.10 3.12
CA GLN A 290 -4.11 -3.40 4.18
C GLN A 290 -5.50 -3.70 3.60
N ASN A 291 -6.23 -4.59 4.25
CA ASN A 291 -7.58 -4.97 3.89
C ASN A 291 -8.36 -5.44 5.13
N ASN A 292 -9.67 -5.59 4.99
CA ASN A 292 -10.52 -6.17 6.02
C ASN A 292 -11.00 -7.55 5.56
N PRO A 293 -10.51 -8.65 6.17
CA PRO A 293 -11.09 -9.98 6.01
C PRO A 293 -12.55 -9.95 6.46
N LEU A 294 -13.45 -10.44 5.62
CA LEU A 294 -14.89 -10.41 5.86
C LEU A 294 -15.41 -11.85 5.80
N SER A 295 -15.84 -12.40 6.93
CA SER A 295 -16.45 -13.73 6.99
C SER A 295 -17.98 -13.66 6.92
N LEU A 296 -18.58 -12.81 7.76
CA LEU A 296 -20.02 -12.58 7.87
C LEU A 296 -20.38 -11.23 7.23
N VAL A 297 -21.55 -11.11 6.62
CA VAL A 297 -22.07 -9.88 5.98
C VAL A 297 -23.27 -9.30 6.73
N LEU A 298 -24.14 -10.13 7.31
CA LEU A 298 -25.23 -9.70 8.17
C LEU A 298 -25.93 -10.91 8.80
N GLN A 299 -26.72 -10.63 9.84
CA GLN A 299 -27.72 -11.53 10.39
C GLN A 299 -29.12 -10.90 10.23
N LYS A 300 -30.03 -11.63 9.61
CA LYS A 300 -31.44 -11.23 9.51
C LYS A 300 -32.20 -11.63 10.77
N LEU A 301 -33.01 -10.71 11.31
CA LEU A 301 -33.86 -10.93 12.48
C LEU A 301 -35.32 -10.62 12.17
N ASP A 302 -36.24 -11.25 12.90
CA ASP A 302 -37.61 -10.78 13.03
C ASP A 302 -37.67 -9.56 13.96
N ALA A 303 -38.36 -8.50 13.55
CA ALA A 303 -38.40 -7.24 14.28
C ALA A 303 -39.18 -7.29 15.59
N ASP A 304 -40.11 -8.22 15.78
CA ASP A 304 -40.90 -8.31 17.02
C ASP A 304 -40.24 -9.27 18.02
N LEU A 305 -39.77 -10.42 17.55
CA LEU A 305 -39.05 -11.42 18.34
C LEU A 305 -37.63 -10.96 18.69
N LYS A 306 -37.03 -10.08 17.88
CA LYS A 306 -35.62 -9.64 18.01
C LYS A 306 -34.64 -10.81 17.96
N ASP A 307 -34.98 -11.83 17.18
CA ASP A 307 -34.24 -13.09 17.09
C ASP A 307 -34.20 -13.57 15.62
N ALA A 308 -33.25 -14.47 15.32
CA ALA A 308 -33.08 -15.10 14.02
C ALA A 308 -34.07 -16.26 13.80
N ILE A 309 -35.32 -16.06 14.24
CA ILE A 309 -36.42 -17.02 14.15
C ILE A 309 -37.55 -16.36 13.38
N PRO A 310 -38.02 -16.94 12.26
CA PRO A 310 -39.13 -16.35 11.52
C PRO A 310 -40.43 -16.41 12.32
N GLN A 311 -41.32 -15.44 12.11
CA GLN A 311 -42.63 -15.40 12.75
C GLN A 311 -43.70 -16.09 11.89
N GLY A 312 -44.59 -16.87 12.53
CA GLY A 312 -45.70 -17.53 11.84
C GLY A 312 -45.26 -18.44 10.69
N ALA A 313 -45.83 -18.24 9.50
CA ALA A 313 -45.45 -18.98 8.29
C ALA A 313 -44.36 -18.27 7.45
N ALA A 314 -43.75 -17.20 7.98
CA ALA A 314 -42.71 -16.45 7.27
C ALA A 314 -41.39 -17.25 7.20
N SER A 315 -40.44 -16.73 6.42
CA SER A 315 -39.08 -17.25 6.32
C SER A 315 -38.08 -16.11 6.38
N LEU A 316 -36.90 -16.35 6.95
CA LEU A 316 -35.76 -15.43 6.83
C LEU A 316 -34.86 -15.78 5.63
N LYS A 317 -35.15 -16.87 4.92
CA LYS A 317 -34.40 -17.38 3.77
C LYS A 317 -34.71 -16.60 2.49
N ASP A 318 -33.73 -16.55 1.59
CA ASP A 318 -33.84 -16.01 0.24
C ASP A 318 -34.18 -14.50 0.18
N ALA A 319 -33.96 -13.77 1.27
CA ALA A 319 -33.88 -12.30 1.24
C ALA A 319 -32.63 -11.91 0.42
N GLU A 320 -32.74 -10.98 -0.52
CA GLU A 320 -31.60 -10.57 -1.36
C GLU A 320 -31.08 -9.19 -0.97
N PHE A 321 -29.79 -9.12 -0.69
CA PHE A 321 -29.08 -7.89 -0.31
C PHE A 321 -28.13 -7.47 -1.40
N THR A 322 -28.22 -6.20 -1.80
CA THR A 322 -27.21 -5.57 -2.67
C THR A 322 -26.11 -4.99 -1.81
N VAL A 323 -24.89 -5.50 -2.00
CA VAL A 323 -23.67 -5.05 -1.34
C VAL A 323 -22.81 -4.30 -2.35
N LYS A 324 -22.45 -3.06 -2.05
CA LYS A 324 -21.61 -2.22 -2.91
C LYS A 324 -20.33 -1.84 -2.19
N PHE A 325 -19.22 -1.84 -2.91
CA PHE A 325 -17.94 -1.36 -2.43
C PHE A 325 -17.54 -0.08 -3.19
N TYR A 326 -17.15 0.95 -2.44
CA TYR A 326 -16.64 2.22 -2.94
C TYR A 326 -15.21 2.41 -2.46
N THR A 327 -14.35 2.96 -3.31
CA THR A 327 -12.97 3.32 -2.92
C THR A 327 -12.89 4.57 -2.04
N THR A 328 -13.99 5.30 -1.87
CA THR A 328 -14.04 6.43 -0.92
C THR A 328 -14.39 5.92 0.47
N ILE A 329 -13.72 6.41 1.51
CA ILE A 329 -14.09 6.17 2.91
C ILE A 329 -15.12 7.22 3.32
N SER A 330 -16.27 6.78 3.85
CA SER A 330 -17.41 7.64 4.20
C SER A 330 -18.26 7.00 5.30
N ASP A 331 -18.74 7.82 6.23
CA ASP A 331 -19.69 7.42 7.28
C ASP A 331 -21.16 7.46 6.79
N THR A 332 -21.40 7.98 5.58
CA THR A 332 -22.72 8.05 4.93
C THR A 332 -22.71 7.37 3.56
N ASP A 333 -23.87 7.01 3.02
CA ASP A 333 -23.98 6.33 1.73
C ASP A 333 -23.32 7.16 0.60
N PRO A 334 -22.22 6.67 -0.01
CA PRO A 334 -21.53 7.39 -1.07
C PRO A 334 -22.40 7.63 -2.32
N ALA A 335 -23.39 6.79 -2.58
CA ALA A 335 -24.29 6.96 -3.74
C ALA A 335 -25.12 8.24 -3.63
N ALA A 336 -25.48 8.68 -2.42
CA ALA A 336 -26.20 9.94 -2.21
C ALA A 336 -25.38 11.17 -2.65
N GLY A 337 -24.04 11.05 -2.66
CA GLY A 337 -23.11 12.06 -3.18
C GLY A 337 -22.79 11.92 -4.68
N GLY A 338 -23.40 10.95 -5.37
CA GLY A 338 -23.14 10.67 -6.79
C GLY A 338 -21.89 9.82 -7.07
N SER A 339 -21.32 9.17 -6.04
CA SER A 339 -20.22 8.23 -6.23
C SER A 339 -20.73 6.90 -6.81
N GLU A 340 -20.00 6.35 -7.77
CA GLU A 340 -20.29 5.03 -8.35
C GLU A 340 -19.51 3.94 -7.60
N PRO A 341 -20.10 2.74 -7.40
CA PRO A 341 -19.42 1.64 -6.74
C PRO A 341 -18.34 1.04 -7.63
N ALA A 342 -17.19 0.71 -7.04
CA ALA A 342 -16.12 -0.03 -7.71
C ALA A 342 -16.50 -1.50 -7.92
N ARG A 343 -17.30 -2.08 -7.01
CA ARG A 343 -17.91 -3.41 -7.16
C ARG A 343 -19.31 -3.45 -6.56
N THR A 344 -20.13 -4.31 -7.13
CA THR A 344 -21.48 -4.61 -6.64
C THR A 344 -21.66 -6.13 -6.63
N TRP A 345 -22.26 -6.63 -5.56
CA TRP A 345 -22.66 -8.02 -5.36
C TRP A 345 -24.10 -8.08 -4.91
N VAL A 346 -24.77 -9.17 -5.24
CA VAL A 346 -26.06 -9.53 -4.65
C VAL A 346 -25.86 -10.84 -3.91
N PHE A 347 -26.21 -10.85 -2.62
CA PHE A 347 -26.18 -12.02 -1.78
C PHE A 347 -27.60 -12.40 -1.37
N ARG A 348 -27.83 -13.66 -1.01
CA ARG A 348 -29.09 -14.13 -0.42
C ARG A 348 -28.88 -14.69 0.97
N THR A 349 -29.87 -14.59 1.85
CA THR A 349 -29.86 -15.22 3.17
C THR A 349 -30.03 -16.74 3.14
N GLY A 350 -29.35 -17.43 4.06
CA GLY A 350 -29.54 -18.84 4.39
C GLY A 350 -30.83 -19.11 5.18
N GLU A 351 -31.03 -20.35 5.62
CA GLU A 351 -32.24 -20.74 6.38
C GLU A 351 -32.34 -20.10 7.75
N ASP A 352 -31.19 -19.82 8.36
CA ASP A 352 -31.00 -19.11 9.63
C ASP A 352 -31.00 -17.57 9.45
N GLY A 353 -31.21 -17.06 8.23
CA GLY A 353 -31.16 -15.63 7.97
C GLY A 353 -29.73 -15.05 7.89
N GLU A 354 -28.70 -15.89 7.91
CA GLU A 354 -27.30 -15.45 7.82
C GLU A 354 -26.89 -15.17 6.36
N ILE A 355 -25.97 -14.22 6.16
CA ILE A 355 -25.18 -14.11 4.92
C ILE A 355 -23.70 -14.13 5.26
N SER A 356 -23.00 -15.17 4.83
CA SER A 356 -21.53 -15.20 4.82
C SER A 356 -20.97 -14.63 3.50
N PHE A 357 -19.81 -13.94 3.56
CA PHE A 357 -19.18 -13.32 2.38
C PHE A 357 -18.43 -14.37 1.56
N THR A 358 -19.17 -15.27 0.92
CA THR A 358 -18.63 -16.39 0.14
C THR A 358 -19.37 -16.57 -1.19
N GLU A 359 -18.84 -17.37 -2.10
CA GLU A 359 -19.52 -17.69 -3.38
C GLU A 359 -20.83 -18.48 -3.17
N GLU A 360 -21.00 -19.17 -2.03
CA GLU A 360 -22.23 -19.94 -1.74
C GLU A 360 -23.47 -19.04 -1.59
N TYR A 361 -23.32 -17.92 -0.89
CA TYR A 361 -24.39 -16.97 -0.63
C TYR A 361 -24.56 -15.95 -1.77
N LYS A 362 -23.57 -15.84 -2.66
CA LYS A 362 -23.57 -14.90 -3.77
C LYS A 362 -24.51 -15.34 -4.88
N VAL A 363 -25.46 -14.47 -5.21
CA VAL A 363 -26.41 -14.63 -6.33
C VAL A 363 -25.80 -14.09 -7.62
N SER A 364 -25.20 -12.90 -7.56
CA SER A 364 -24.56 -12.26 -8.72
C SER A 364 -23.53 -11.20 -8.30
N GLY A 365 -22.75 -10.69 -9.25
CA GLY A 365 -21.79 -9.60 -9.03
C GLY A 365 -20.37 -9.90 -9.49
N GLY A 366 -19.46 -8.97 -9.21
CA GLY A 366 -18.05 -9.09 -9.59
C GLY A 366 -17.29 -10.19 -8.85
N ALA A 367 -16.07 -10.49 -9.28
CA ALA A 367 -15.16 -11.35 -8.49
C ALA A 367 -14.89 -10.74 -7.10
N PHE A 368 -14.49 -11.56 -6.14
CA PHE A 368 -14.05 -11.07 -4.85
C PHE A 368 -12.62 -10.54 -4.87
N TYR A 369 -12.25 -9.80 -3.83
CA TYR A 369 -10.87 -9.50 -3.51
C TYR A 369 -10.32 -10.59 -2.59
N TYR A 370 -9.01 -10.82 -2.70
CA TYR A 370 -8.29 -11.78 -1.88
C TYR A 370 -7.14 -11.08 -1.18
N ALA A 371 -6.88 -11.45 0.07
CA ALA A 371 -5.72 -11.03 0.82
C ALA A 371 -4.41 -11.53 0.17
N SER A 372 -3.27 -11.14 0.72
CA SER A 372 -1.94 -11.48 0.18
C SER A 372 -1.66 -12.99 0.08
N ASP A 373 -2.36 -13.80 0.87
CA ASP A 373 -2.31 -15.27 0.84
C ASP A 373 -2.99 -15.90 -0.41
N GLY A 374 -3.73 -15.10 -1.18
CA GLY A 374 -4.48 -15.51 -2.37
C GLY A 374 -5.66 -16.43 -2.08
N LYS A 375 -6.09 -16.57 -0.81
CA LYS A 375 -7.12 -17.51 -0.38
C LYS A 375 -8.20 -16.83 0.47
N THR A 376 -7.81 -15.93 1.36
CA THR A 376 -8.71 -15.28 2.30
C THR A 376 -9.46 -14.17 1.58
N LEU A 377 -10.80 -14.24 1.58
CA LEU A 377 -11.66 -13.20 1.04
C LEU A 377 -11.57 -11.95 1.89
N CYS A 378 -11.46 -10.80 1.24
CA CYS A 378 -11.35 -9.52 1.92
C CYS A 378 -12.09 -8.40 1.17
N VAL A 379 -12.13 -7.24 1.80
CA VAL A 379 -12.52 -5.98 1.18
C VAL A 379 -11.38 -4.96 1.36
N PRO A 380 -11.00 -4.21 0.31
CA PRO A 380 -10.01 -3.14 0.42
C PRO A 380 -10.47 -1.99 1.33
N LEU A 381 -9.55 -1.07 1.63
CA LEU A 381 -9.89 0.21 2.28
C LEU A 381 -10.87 1.00 1.41
N GLY A 382 -11.90 1.57 2.02
CA GLY A 382 -13.02 2.20 1.31
C GLY A 382 -14.31 2.17 2.14
N THR A 383 -15.46 2.04 1.48
CA THR A 383 -16.78 1.93 2.13
C THR A 383 -17.56 0.78 1.54
N VAL A 384 -18.18 -0.04 2.39
CA VAL A 384 -19.17 -1.05 2.00
C VAL A 384 -20.55 -0.54 2.37
N THR A 385 -21.50 -0.63 1.44
CA THR A 385 -22.92 -0.41 1.75
C THR A 385 -23.71 -1.68 1.54
N ILE A 386 -24.66 -1.95 2.44
CA ILE A 386 -25.51 -3.14 2.40
C ILE A 386 -26.96 -2.66 2.45
N GLN A 387 -27.77 -3.08 1.48
CA GLN A 387 -29.18 -2.72 1.41
C GLN A 387 -30.00 -3.95 1.02
N GLU A 388 -31.11 -4.19 1.72
CA GLU A 388 -32.07 -5.20 1.29
C GLU A 388 -32.76 -4.73 0.00
N THR A 389 -32.76 -5.59 -1.01
CA THR A 389 -33.35 -5.31 -2.32
C THR A 389 -34.52 -6.25 -2.66
N LYS A 390 -34.71 -7.30 -1.86
CA LYS A 390 -35.85 -8.19 -1.93
C LYS A 390 -36.08 -8.81 -0.56
N ALA A 391 -37.23 -8.53 0.04
CA ALA A 391 -37.65 -9.14 1.29
C ALA A 391 -37.85 -10.65 1.14
N PRO A 392 -37.62 -11.43 2.20
CA PRO A 392 -37.97 -12.84 2.20
C PRO A 392 -39.49 -13.02 2.35
N ALA A 393 -39.97 -14.26 2.19
CA ALA A 393 -41.39 -14.56 2.25
C ALA A 393 -41.98 -14.23 3.64
N GLY A 394 -43.08 -13.48 3.67
CA GLY A 394 -43.78 -13.12 4.89
C GLY A 394 -43.26 -11.87 5.60
N TYR A 395 -42.24 -11.19 5.05
CA TYR A 395 -41.69 -9.94 5.60
C TYR A 395 -41.87 -8.76 4.65
N GLN A 396 -41.82 -7.56 5.22
CA GLN A 396 -41.78 -6.29 4.50
C GLN A 396 -40.33 -5.91 4.21
N LEU A 397 -40.09 -5.31 3.04
CA LEU A 397 -38.77 -4.85 2.62
C LEU A 397 -38.22 -3.78 3.57
N ASN A 398 -37.00 -3.98 4.04
CA ASN A 398 -36.25 -2.99 4.81
C ASN A 398 -35.29 -2.20 3.90
N GLU A 399 -35.71 -0.99 3.53
CA GLU A 399 -34.94 -0.13 2.63
C GLU A 399 -33.70 0.54 3.26
N THR A 400 -33.42 0.26 4.55
CA THR A 400 -32.28 0.84 5.28
C THR A 400 -30.96 0.49 4.59
N VAL A 401 -30.13 1.51 4.36
CA VAL A 401 -28.76 1.35 3.86
C VAL A 401 -27.80 1.35 5.04
N PHE A 402 -27.18 0.21 5.30
CA PHE A 402 -26.09 0.10 6.28
C PHE A 402 -24.79 0.53 5.60
N VAL A 403 -24.04 1.42 6.26
CA VAL A 403 -22.79 1.99 5.74
C VAL A 403 -21.64 1.58 6.65
N LEU A 404 -20.61 1.00 6.06
CA LEU A 404 -19.42 0.52 6.76
C LEU A 404 -18.14 1.15 6.15
N PRO A 405 -17.54 2.14 6.81
CA PRO A 405 -16.21 2.62 6.44
C PRO A 405 -15.13 1.61 6.86
N ILE A 406 -14.18 1.33 5.96
CA ILE A 406 -13.01 0.49 6.19
C ILE A 406 -11.77 1.38 6.03
N SER A 407 -11.17 1.75 7.16
CA SER A 407 -10.03 2.66 7.20
C SER A 407 -8.74 1.92 7.61
N SER A 408 -7.60 2.48 7.19
CA SER A 408 -6.28 2.02 7.63
C SER A 408 -6.16 2.08 9.16
N SER A 409 -5.59 1.04 9.76
CA SER A 409 -5.30 1.00 11.20
C SER A 409 -4.13 0.05 11.50
N GLY A 410 -3.33 0.36 12.51
CA GLY A 410 -2.18 -0.47 12.90
C GLY A 410 -1.12 -0.63 11.81
N THR A 411 -0.33 -1.69 11.93
CA THR A 411 0.80 -2.02 11.03
C THR A 411 0.66 -3.38 10.35
N GLU A 412 -0.42 -4.10 10.61
CA GLU A 412 -0.67 -5.42 10.03
C GLU A 412 -1.43 -5.31 8.70
N GLU A 413 -1.46 -6.39 7.91
CA GLU A 413 -2.30 -6.44 6.70
C GLU A 413 -3.79 -6.28 7.02
N THR A 414 -4.24 -6.81 8.16
CA THR A 414 -5.64 -6.81 8.52
C THR A 414 -6.04 -5.57 9.33
N VAL A 415 -7.10 -4.90 8.88
CA VAL A 415 -7.79 -3.84 9.64
C VAL A 415 -9.15 -4.37 10.09
N SER A 416 -9.22 -4.95 11.29
CA SER A 416 -10.48 -5.53 11.82
C SER A 416 -11.46 -4.44 12.27
N ALA A 417 -12.17 -3.84 11.31
CA ALA A 417 -13.13 -2.76 11.54
C ALA A 417 -14.60 -3.21 11.51
N TYR A 418 -14.86 -4.47 11.18
CA TYR A 418 -16.21 -4.92 10.87
C TYR A 418 -16.91 -5.68 12.00
N GLN A 419 -18.16 -5.31 12.23
CA GLN A 419 -19.15 -6.07 12.98
C GLN A 419 -20.36 -6.26 12.08
N ALA A 420 -20.87 -7.48 12.00
CA ALA A 420 -22.03 -7.78 11.17
C ALA A 420 -23.26 -7.02 11.71
N PRO A 421 -24.00 -6.29 10.85
CA PRO A 421 -25.22 -5.64 11.27
C PRO A 421 -26.33 -6.68 11.48
N ASP A 422 -27.08 -6.49 12.56
CA ASP A 422 -28.38 -7.12 12.73
C ASP A 422 -29.42 -6.32 11.92
N VAL A 423 -30.11 -7.01 11.02
CA VAL A 423 -31.11 -6.40 10.14
C VAL A 423 -32.49 -6.90 10.55
N PRO A 424 -33.29 -6.13 11.32
CA PRO A 424 -34.65 -6.52 11.69
C PRO A 424 -35.64 -6.23 10.56
N ASP A 425 -36.54 -7.17 10.25
CA ASP A 425 -37.68 -6.93 9.34
C ASP A 425 -39.00 -7.02 10.06
N ALA A 426 -39.92 -6.14 9.66
CA ALA A 426 -41.30 -6.20 10.06
C ALA A 426 -42.00 -7.34 9.31
N VAL A 427 -42.58 -8.29 10.06
CA VAL A 427 -43.47 -9.31 9.49
C VAL A 427 -44.65 -8.63 8.80
N ILE A 428 -45.15 -9.25 7.74
CA ILE A 428 -46.43 -8.89 7.14
C ILE A 428 -47.55 -9.13 8.18
N ARG A 429 -48.49 -8.19 8.31
CA ARG A 429 -49.62 -8.30 9.23
C ARG A 429 -50.95 -8.08 8.51
N GLY A 430 -52.01 -8.68 9.04
CA GLY A 430 -53.37 -8.65 8.49
C GLY A 430 -54.42 -8.76 9.59
N GLY A 431 -55.67 -8.91 9.18
CA GLY A 431 -56.81 -9.15 10.06
C GLY A 431 -57.86 -10.02 9.40
N VAL A 432 -58.92 -10.31 10.15
CA VAL A 432 -60.04 -11.14 9.71
C VAL A 432 -61.36 -10.49 10.05
N LYS A 433 -62.36 -10.69 9.19
CA LYS A 433 -63.74 -10.28 9.36
C LYS A 433 -64.63 -11.52 9.27
N VAL A 434 -65.47 -11.73 10.28
CA VAL A 434 -66.32 -12.92 10.43
C VAL A 434 -67.78 -12.47 10.50
N GLN A 435 -68.65 -13.15 9.74
CA GLN A 435 -70.09 -12.99 9.86
C GLN A 435 -70.66 -14.17 10.63
N LYS A 436 -71.51 -13.87 11.62
CA LYS A 436 -72.38 -14.82 12.26
C LYS A 436 -73.73 -14.87 11.55
N ARG A 437 -74.23 -16.09 11.31
CA ARG A 437 -75.50 -16.35 10.61
C ARG A 437 -76.41 -17.30 11.36
N ASP A 438 -77.68 -17.25 10.99
CA ASP A 438 -78.67 -18.27 11.30
C ASP A 438 -78.54 -19.44 10.31
N LEU A 439 -78.37 -20.66 10.81
CA LEU A 439 -78.11 -21.84 9.98
C LEU A 439 -79.27 -22.20 9.06
N GLU A 440 -80.52 -22.04 9.52
CA GLU A 440 -81.70 -22.48 8.76
C GLU A 440 -82.02 -21.53 7.60
N THR A 441 -81.84 -20.22 7.84
CA THR A 441 -82.15 -19.19 6.82
C THR A 441 -80.94 -18.82 5.97
N GLY A 442 -79.72 -19.11 6.43
CA GLY A 442 -78.47 -18.61 5.82
C GLY A 442 -78.28 -17.09 5.98
N GLY A 443 -79.19 -16.42 6.68
CA GLY A 443 -79.25 -14.96 6.77
C GLY A 443 -78.47 -14.37 7.95
N THR A 444 -78.29 -13.05 7.90
CA THR A 444 -77.75 -12.22 9.00
C THR A 444 -78.86 -11.60 9.85
N THR A 445 -80.09 -12.11 9.75
CA THR A 445 -81.24 -11.68 10.55
C THR A 445 -81.58 -12.79 11.54
N PRO A 446 -81.59 -12.51 12.86
CA PRO A 446 -81.95 -13.52 13.85
C PRO A 446 -83.43 -13.89 13.77
N GLN A 447 -83.77 -15.13 14.16
CA GLN A 447 -85.16 -15.58 14.22
C GLN A 447 -85.81 -15.24 15.58
N GLY A 448 -87.04 -14.72 15.55
CA GLY A 448 -87.84 -14.48 16.75
C GLY A 448 -87.18 -13.49 17.71
N GLY A 449 -87.05 -13.89 18.99
CA GLY A 449 -86.41 -13.08 20.03
C GLY A 449 -84.91 -13.32 20.20
N ALA A 450 -84.27 -14.06 19.28
CA ALA A 450 -82.83 -14.29 19.32
C ALA A 450 -82.04 -13.06 18.87
N THR A 451 -80.73 -13.09 19.09
CA THR A 451 -79.77 -12.08 18.59
C THR A 451 -78.58 -12.79 17.95
N LEU A 452 -77.87 -12.08 17.06
CA LEU A 452 -76.56 -12.49 16.56
C LEU A 452 -75.42 -11.74 17.27
N GLU A 453 -75.73 -10.80 18.15
CA GLU A 453 -74.78 -10.03 18.96
C GLU A 453 -74.19 -10.85 20.10
N GLY A 454 -72.93 -10.58 20.42
CA GLY A 454 -72.26 -11.15 21.59
C GLY A 454 -71.83 -12.62 21.43
N ALA A 455 -71.93 -13.19 20.23
CA ALA A 455 -71.24 -14.43 19.91
C ALA A 455 -69.74 -14.21 20.08
N GLU A 456 -69.06 -15.11 20.78
CA GLU A 456 -67.65 -14.97 21.12
C GLU A 456 -66.81 -15.93 20.27
N PHE A 457 -65.82 -15.37 19.57
CA PHE A 457 -64.91 -16.10 18.71
C PHE A 457 -63.49 -16.06 19.27
N ALA A 458 -62.85 -17.21 19.38
CA ALA A 458 -61.42 -17.32 19.63
C ALA A 458 -60.66 -17.48 18.31
N ILE A 459 -59.56 -16.75 18.15
CA ILE A 459 -58.65 -16.90 17.03
C ILE A 459 -57.41 -17.65 17.54
N THR A 460 -57.12 -18.79 16.93
CA THR A 460 -56.03 -19.70 17.31
C THR A 460 -54.94 -19.66 16.23
N SER A 461 -53.67 -19.55 16.64
CA SER A 461 -52.53 -19.68 15.72
C SER A 461 -52.35 -21.14 15.29
N LEU A 462 -52.22 -21.40 13.99
CA LEU A 462 -51.89 -22.74 13.46
C LEU A 462 -50.44 -22.85 12.97
N ASN A 463 -49.62 -21.82 13.23
CA ASN A 463 -48.27 -21.71 12.70
C ASN A 463 -47.27 -22.55 13.51
N GLU A 464 -46.28 -23.14 12.83
CA GLU A 464 -45.20 -23.90 13.49
C GLU A 464 -44.25 -22.97 14.26
N ASN A 465 -43.93 -21.80 13.70
CA ASN A 465 -43.12 -20.80 14.40
C ASN A 465 -44.01 -19.89 15.26
N PRO A 466 -43.46 -19.31 16.35
CA PRO A 466 -44.21 -18.40 17.20
C PRO A 466 -44.75 -17.18 16.43
N VAL A 467 -45.84 -16.62 16.95
CA VAL A 467 -46.43 -15.36 16.47
C VAL A 467 -46.49 -14.34 17.61
N VAL A 468 -46.26 -13.07 17.31
CA VAL A 468 -46.37 -11.97 18.27
C VAL A 468 -47.62 -11.17 17.98
N VAL A 469 -48.57 -11.19 18.91
CA VAL A 469 -49.84 -10.45 18.83
C VAL A 469 -49.97 -9.59 20.07
N ASP A 470 -50.22 -8.30 19.89
CA ASP A 470 -50.27 -7.30 20.97
C ASP A 470 -49.07 -7.35 21.94
N GLY A 471 -47.87 -7.60 21.39
CA GLY A 471 -46.61 -7.69 22.14
C GLY A 471 -46.41 -8.98 22.94
N THR A 472 -47.34 -9.94 22.84
CA THR A 472 -47.24 -11.25 23.49
C THR A 472 -46.90 -12.32 22.45
N THR A 473 -45.95 -13.19 22.78
CA THR A 473 -45.56 -14.32 21.94
C THR A 473 -46.46 -15.53 22.21
N TYR A 474 -46.98 -16.12 21.14
CA TYR A 474 -47.84 -17.30 21.16
C TYR A 474 -47.24 -18.41 20.31
N GLN A 475 -47.40 -19.64 20.77
CA GLN A 475 -47.03 -20.87 20.08
C GLN A 475 -48.19 -21.40 19.24
N LYS A 476 -47.92 -22.48 18.50
CA LYS A 476 -48.94 -23.25 17.78
C LYS A 476 -50.08 -23.68 18.72
N ASP A 477 -51.30 -23.61 18.20
CA ASP A 477 -52.55 -24.01 18.86
C ASP A 477 -52.95 -23.14 20.09
N GLU A 478 -52.28 -22.01 20.31
CA GLU A 478 -52.68 -21.02 21.33
C GLU A 478 -53.68 -19.99 20.77
N VAL A 479 -54.61 -19.57 21.63
CA VAL A 479 -55.57 -18.49 21.32
C VAL A 479 -54.86 -17.15 21.42
N VAL A 480 -54.76 -16.46 20.29
CA VAL A 480 -54.05 -15.17 20.17
C VAL A 480 -54.97 -13.98 20.41
N LEU A 481 -56.25 -14.09 20.03
CA LEU A 481 -57.24 -13.02 20.16
C LEU A 481 -58.64 -13.58 20.40
N THR A 482 -59.49 -12.74 20.98
CA THR A 482 -60.93 -13.01 21.10
C THR A 482 -61.71 -11.81 20.60
N ILE A 483 -62.70 -12.05 19.73
CA ILE A 483 -63.56 -11.02 19.17
C ILE A 483 -65.04 -11.37 19.43
N LYS A 484 -65.89 -10.35 19.49
CA LYS A 484 -67.34 -10.51 19.68
C LYS A 484 -68.11 -9.89 18.56
N THR A 485 -69.24 -10.50 18.22
CA THR A 485 -70.15 -9.96 17.21
C THR A 485 -70.90 -8.75 17.70
N ASP A 486 -71.08 -7.78 16.81
CA ASP A 486 -72.00 -6.67 16.98
C ASP A 486 -73.47 -7.07 16.70
N ALA A 487 -74.38 -6.10 16.79
CA ALA A 487 -75.81 -6.31 16.52
C ALA A 487 -76.14 -6.85 15.12
N SER A 488 -75.27 -6.67 14.14
CA SER A 488 -75.41 -7.22 12.78
C SER A 488 -74.83 -8.64 12.65
N GLY A 489 -74.30 -9.20 13.73
CA GLY A 489 -73.61 -10.48 13.74
C GLY A 489 -72.18 -10.39 13.21
N LEU A 490 -71.59 -9.20 13.10
CA LEU A 490 -70.27 -9.01 12.52
C LEU A 490 -69.20 -8.87 13.61
N ALA A 491 -68.07 -9.55 13.44
CA ALA A 491 -66.88 -9.37 14.27
C ALA A 491 -65.64 -9.19 13.39
N SER A 492 -64.68 -8.37 13.82
CA SER A 492 -63.42 -8.21 13.10
C SER A 492 -62.26 -7.87 14.03
N THR A 493 -61.06 -8.30 13.65
CA THR A 493 -59.81 -7.78 14.24
C THR A 493 -59.41 -6.46 13.57
N ALA A 494 -58.35 -5.82 14.07
CA ALA A 494 -57.65 -4.79 13.31
C ALA A 494 -56.94 -5.41 12.09
N ALA A 495 -56.68 -4.60 11.05
CA ALA A 495 -56.06 -5.02 9.79
C ALA A 495 -54.55 -5.31 9.88
N ASP A 496 -53.96 -5.13 11.06
CA ASP A 496 -52.56 -5.38 11.40
C ASP A 496 -52.42 -6.27 12.64
N ALA A 497 -53.51 -6.88 13.11
CA ALA A 497 -53.54 -7.64 14.35
C ALA A 497 -52.74 -8.96 14.26
N LEU A 498 -52.86 -9.67 13.15
CA LEU A 498 -52.38 -11.04 12.99
C LEU A 498 -51.17 -11.09 12.06
N PRO A 499 -50.03 -11.65 12.51
CA PRO A 499 -48.84 -11.91 11.67
C PRO A 499 -49.13 -12.82 10.46
N TYR A 500 -48.26 -12.77 9.47
CA TYR A 500 -48.27 -13.64 8.30
C TYR A 500 -48.33 -15.12 8.71
N GLY A 501 -49.33 -15.84 8.24
CA GLY A 501 -49.53 -17.23 8.65
C GLY A 501 -50.96 -17.72 8.61
N SER A 502 -51.15 -18.93 9.13
CA SER A 502 -52.41 -19.66 9.17
C SER A 502 -53.06 -19.57 10.55
N TYR A 503 -54.37 -19.38 10.56
CA TYR A 503 -55.18 -19.24 11.77
C TYR A 503 -56.49 -19.99 11.63
N ARG A 504 -57.11 -20.28 12.78
CA ARG A 504 -58.48 -20.77 12.87
C ARG A 504 -59.29 -19.83 13.74
N VAL A 505 -60.50 -19.50 13.31
CA VAL A 505 -61.50 -18.87 14.17
C VAL A 505 -62.49 -19.95 14.63
N ASP A 506 -62.72 -20.01 15.94
CA ASP A 506 -63.61 -20.97 16.60
C ASP A 506 -64.69 -20.20 17.38
N GLU A 507 -65.96 -20.58 17.24
CA GLU A 507 -67.01 -20.12 18.13
C GLU A 507 -66.86 -20.77 19.51
N VAL A 508 -66.70 -19.93 20.53
CA VAL A 508 -66.59 -20.36 21.93
C VAL A 508 -67.93 -20.24 22.64
N THR A 509 -68.66 -19.15 22.39
CA THR A 509 -69.98 -18.90 22.99
C THR A 509 -70.97 -18.50 21.90
N PRO A 510 -72.05 -19.28 21.67
CA PRO A 510 -73.09 -18.90 20.73
C PRO A 510 -73.88 -17.70 21.25
N PRO A 511 -74.48 -16.89 20.35
CA PRO A 511 -75.26 -15.73 20.76
C PRO A 511 -76.62 -16.16 21.38
N THR A 512 -77.26 -15.24 22.10
CA THR A 512 -78.50 -15.55 22.83
C THR A 512 -79.61 -16.01 21.87
N GLY A 513 -80.22 -17.16 22.16
CA GLY A 513 -81.28 -17.75 21.36
C GLY A 513 -80.81 -18.81 20.35
N TYR A 514 -79.50 -19.07 20.26
CA TYR A 514 -78.89 -20.07 19.38
C TYR A 514 -78.24 -21.22 20.16
N LEU A 515 -78.23 -22.42 19.56
CA LEU A 515 -77.47 -23.59 20.02
C LEU A 515 -76.03 -23.50 19.52
N GLY A 516 -75.06 -24.08 20.24
CA GLY A 516 -73.68 -24.26 19.76
C GLY A 516 -73.54 -25.38 18.73
N GLU A 517 -74.46 -25.47 17.77
CA GLU A 517 -74.50 -26.48 16.70
C GLU A 517 -74.55 -25.78 15.34
N GLY A 518 -73.84 -26.31 14.34
CA GLY A 518 -73.76 -25.72 12.99
C GLY A 518 -72.32 -25.66 12.48
N THR A 519 -71.98 -24.63 11.70
CA THR A 519 -70.59 -24.34 11.30
C THR A 519 -69.92 -23.51 12.40
N LEU A 520 -69.04 -24.14 13.18
CA LEU A 520 -68.45 -23.53 14.39
C LEU A 520 -67.01 -23.05 14.21
N SER A 521 -66.35 -23.43 13.13
CA SER A 521 -64.94 -23.09 12.89
C SER A 521 -64.69 -22.77 11.42
N ALA A 522 -63.74 -21.88 11.17
CA ALA A 522 -63.21 -21.59 9.84
C ALA A 522 -61.71 -21.32 9.91
N GLU A 523 -60.96 -21.83 8.94
CA GLU A 523 -59.52 -21.56 8.81
C GLU A 523 -59.27 -20.48 7.75
N PHE A 524 -58.22 -19.68 7.97
CA PHE A 524 -57.83 -18.61 7.07
C PHE A 524 -56.33 -18.33 7.13
N THR A 525 -55.82 -17.60 6.14
CA THR A 525 -54.41 -17.22 6.07
C THR A 525 -54.25 -15.72 5.86
N ILE A 526 -53.28 -15.13 6.56
CA ILE A 526 -52.80 -13.78 6.30
C ILE A 526 -51.64 -13.87 5.31
N SER A 527 -51.80 -13.28 4.13
CA SER A 527 -50.81 -13.38 3.05
C SER A 527 -50.23 -12.05 2.60
N LYS A 528 -50.95 -10.94 2.86
CA LYS A 528 -50.56 -9.59 2.43
C LYS A 528 -50.66 -8.60 3.57
N ASN A 529 -49.81 -7.57 3.52
CA ASN A 529 -49.77 -6.54 4.55
C ASN A 529 -51.04 -5.67 4.49
N GLY A 530 -51.68 -5.48 5.64
CA GLY A 530 -52.95 -4.77 5.78
C GLY A 530 -54.18 -5.52 5.24
N GLU A 531 -54.06 -6.81 4.91
CA GLU A 531 -55.17 -7.62 4.38
C GLU A 531 -56.25 -7.83 5.44
N MET A 532 -57.51 -7.63 5.07
CA MET A 532 -58.66 -8.07 5.86
C MET A 532 -59.28 -9.29 5.18
N VAL A 533 -59.00 -10.48 5.71
CA VAL A 533 -59.59 -11.73 5.20
C VAL A 533 -61.09 -11.74 5.49
N ASP A 534 -61.88 -11.93 4.44
CA ASP A 534 -63.33 -11.84 4.50
C ASP A 534 -63.96 -13.25 4.61
N LEU A 535 -64.37 -13.60 5.83
CA LEU A 535 -65.13 -14.83 6.15
C LEU A 535 -66.64 -14.53 6.31
N THR A 536 -67.16 -13.53 5.57
CA THR A 536 -68.58 -13.17 5.63
C THR A 536 -69.45 -13.88 4.60
N GLY A 537 -68.86 -14.58 3.62
CA GLY A 537 -69.60 -15.36 2.62
C GLY A 537 -70.39 -16.51 3.25
N GLU A 538 -71.50 -16.93 2.63
CA GLU A 538 -72.35 -18.00 3.18
C GLU A 538 -71.57 -19.29 3.46
N ASP A 539 -70.67 -19.67 2.55
CA ASP A 539 -69.86 -20.89 2.65
C ASP A 539 -68.66 -20.79 3.62
N SER A 540 -68.28 -19.58 4.05
CA SER A 540 -67.11 -19.35 4.93
C SER A 540 -67.48 -18.80 6.31
N SER A 541 -68.73 -18.41 6.50
CA SER A 541 -69.25 -17.82 7.74
C SER A 541 -69.56 -18.85 8.83
N ILE A 542 -69.62 -18.37 10.07
CA ILE A 542 -70.03 -19.18 11.23
C ILE A 542 -71.54 -19.11 11.38
N SER A 543 -72.17 -20.24 11.62
CA SER A 543 -73.62 -20.36 11.70
C SER A 543 -74.07 -21.22 12.86
N ASN A 544 -75.21 -20.88 13.46
CA ASN A 544 -75.81 -21.70 14.50
C ASN A 544 -77.25 -22.07 14.20
N GLN A 545 -77.63 -23.24 14.70
CA GLN A 545 -79.01 -23.69 14.79
C GLN A 545 -79.78 -22.86 15.84
N ILE A 546 -80.96 -22.36 15.47
CA ILE A 546 -81.84 -21.61 16.38
C ILE A 546 -82.43 -22.53 17.46
N ILE A 547 -82.57 -22.04 18.70
CA ILE A 547 -83.30 -22.76 19.76
C ILE A 547 -84.79 -22.76 19.45
N ARG A 548 -85.40 -23.95 19.41
CA ARG A 548 -86.85 -24.13 19.22
C ARG A 548 -87.49 -24.77 20.45
N GLY A 549 -88.69 -24.30 20.77
CA GLY A 549 -89.56 -24.90 21.80
C GLY A 549 -90.84 -25.47 21.18
N GLY A 550 -91.43 -26.47 21.83
CA GLY A 550 -92.76 -26.99 21.50
C GLY A 550 -93.80 -26.57 22.55
N VAL A 551 -95.07 -26.47 22.15
CA VAL A 551 -96.18 -26.25 23.08
C VAL A 551 -96.92 -27.57 23.28
N LYS A 552 -97.03 -28.03 24.54
CA LYS A 552 -97.91 -29.15 24.90
C LYS A 552 -99.26 -28.61 25.32
N VAL A 553 -100.27 -28.81 24.47
CA VAL A 553 -101.66 -28.45 24.79
C VAL A 553 -102.32 -29.66 25.46
N VAL A 554 -102.79 -29.48 26.70
CA VAL A 554 -103.64 -30.47 27.38
C VAL A 554 -105.09 -29.97 27.25
N VAL A 555 -105.91 -30.69 26.49
CA VAL A 555 -107.35 -30.44 26.43
C VAL A 555 -107.95 -31.04 27.70
N VAL A 556 -108.53 -30.18 28.55
CA VAL A 556 -109.17 -30.55 29.82
C VAL A 556 -110.63 -30.87 29.60
#